data_AF-A0A8K0KFV4-F1
#
_entry.id   AF-A0A8K0KFV4-F1
#
_cell.length_a   1.000
_cell.length_b   1.000
_cell.length_c   1.000
_cell.angle_alpha   90.00
_cell.angle_beta   90.00
_cell.angle_gamma   90.00
#
_symmetry.space_group_name_H-M   'P 1'
#
loop_
_entity.id
_entity.type
_entity.pdbx_description
1 polymer ?
#
loop_
_entity_poly.entity_id
_entity_poly.type
_entity_poly.pdbx_seq_one_letter_code
_entity_poly.pdbx_strand_id
1 'polypeptide(L)'
;MGQDSLYRISKAYAVYDEEVGYCQGLSFLAAALLLHMPEEQAFCVLVKLMFDYGLRDLFKDGFENLYMRLYQLNRLMEEQLPELWQHFCDRGVESHMFGSQWFLTLFTAKFPLCFVYHILDVFLLQGMDTLFQVALALLM
;
A
#
# COMPACT_ATOMS: atom_id res chain seq x y z
N MET A 1 -0.40 23.58 -10.26
CA MET A 1 0.94 23.31 -9.69
C MET A 1 1.03 21.87 -9.18
N GLY A 2 0.37 21.50 -8.05
CA GLY A 2 0.46 20.12 -7.55
C GLY A 2 -0.15 19.04 -8.46
N GLN A 3 -1.30 19.32 -9.10
CA GLN A 3 -1.95 18.36 -10.01
C GLN A 3 -1.13 18.07 -11.27
N ASP A 4 -0.46 19.08 -11.84
CA ASP A 4 0.36 18.90 -13.04
C ASP A 4 1.58 18.02 -12.75
N SER A 5 2.24 18.23 -11.60
CA SER A 5 3.33 17.39 -11.13
C SER A 5 2.89 15.95 -10.89
N LEU A 6 1.74 15.74 -10.25
CA LEU A 6 1.20 14.41 -10.01
C LEU A 6 0.89 13.67 -11.32
N TYR A 7 0.33 14.37 -12.30
CA TYR A 7 0.08 13.82 -13.63
C TYR A 7 1.39 13.42 -14.33
N ARG A 8 2.42 14.27 -14.28
CA ARG A 8 3.74 13.97 -14.87
C ARG A 8 4.39 12.75 -14.22
N ILE A 9 4.40 12.67 -12.89
CA ILE A 9 4.94 11.49 -12.17
C ILE A 9 4.19 10.22 -12.54
N SER A 10 2.85 10.26 -12.51
CA SER A 10 2.02 9.09 -12.81
C SER A 10 2.24 8.61 -14.25
N LYS A 11 2.32 9.54 -15.20
CA LYS A 11 2.59 9.24 -16.61
C LYS A 11 4.01 8.71 -16.82
N ALA A 12 5.01 9.31 -16.17
CA ALA A 12 6.38 8.84 -16.24
C ALA A 12 6.52 7.43 -15.69
N TYR A 13 5.88 7.13 -14.55
CA TYR A 13 5.89 5.78 -13.97
C TYR A 13 5.24 4.76 -14.90
N ALA A 14 4.08 5.09 -15.49
CA ALA A 14 3.37 4.20 -16.40
C ALA A 14 4.18 3.81 -17.65
N VAL A 15 5.09 4.67 -18.09
CA VAL A 15 6.03 4.38 -19.20
C VAL A 15 7.28 3.66 -18.69
N TYR A 16 7.72 3.94 -17.47
CA TYR A 16 8.90 3.32 -16.88
C TYR A 16 8.69 1.84 -16.53
N ASP A 17 7.53 1.50 -15.94
CA ASP A 17 7.15 0.14 -15.61
C ASP A 17 6.14 -0.39 -16.64
N GLU A 18 6.63 -0.88 -17.78
CA GLU A 18 5.77 -1.35 -18.88
C GLU A 18 4.93 -2.59 -18.53
N GLU A 19 5.36 -3.37 -17.54
CA GLU A 19 4.70 -4.61 -17.12
C GLU A 19 3.46 -4.32 -16.27
N VAL A 20 3.58 -3.40 -15.31
CA VAL A 20 2.50 -3.06 -14.37
C VAL A 20 1.72 -1.82 -14.84
N GLY A 21 2.40 -0.87 -15.47
CA GLY A 21 1.82 0.39 -15.93
C GLY A 21 1.32 1.27 -14.79
N TYR A 22 0.30 2.09 -15.06
CA TYR A 22 -0.37 2.89 -14.03
C TYR A 22 -1.37 2.03 -13.27
N CYS A 23 -1.14 1.87 -11.96
CA CYS A 23 -2.11 1.22 -11.07
C CYS A 23 -3.01 2.21 -10.34
N GLN A 24 -4.27 1.83 -10.18
CA GLN A 24 -5.22 2.58 -9.37
C GLN A 24 -4.74 2.61 -7.92
N GLY A 25 -4.51 3.82 -7.39
CA GLY A 25 -3.98 4.02 -6.03
C GLY A 25 -2.59 4.65 -5.99
N LEU A 26 -1.80 4.49 -7.06
CA LEU A 26 -0.43 5.00 -7.15
C LEU A 26 -0.35 6.53 -7.00
N SER A 27 -1.38 7.24 -7.48
CA SER A 27 -1.47 8.69 -7.38
C SER A 27 -1.58 9.19 -5.94
N PHE A 28 -2.15 8.44 -5.01
CA PHE A 28 -2.18 8.83 -3.59
C PHE A 28 -0.79 8.75 -2.96
N LEU A 29 -0.04 7.68 -3.27
CA LEU A 29 1.34 7.54 -2.83
C LEU A 29 2.24 8.61 -3.44
N ALA A 30 2.14 8.84 -4.75
CA ALA A 30 2.89 9.90 -5.44
C ALA A 30 2.56 11.30 -4.87
N ALA A 31 1.30 11.57 -4.54
CA ALA A 31 0.90 12.82 -3.90
C ALA A 31 1.51 12.97 -2.50
N ALA A 32 1.51 11.91 -1.69
CA ALA A 32 2.11 11.93 -0.35
C ALA A 32 3.62 12.23 -0.38
N LEU A 33 4.33 11.70 -1.39
CA LEU A 33 5.75 11.98 -1.61
C LEU A 33 5.95 13.44 -2.08
N LEU A 34 5.17 13.89 -3.06
CA LEU A 34 5.24 15.26 -3.61
C LEU A 34 5.03 16.36 -2.57
N LEU A 35 4.33 16.07 -1.47
CA LEU A 35 4.14 17.02 -0.37
C LEU A 35 5.42 17.25 0.44
N HIS A 36 6.43 16.38 0.32
CA HIS A 36 7.67 16.45 1.09
C HIS A 36 8.93 16.66 0.25
N MET A 37 8.87 16.42 -1.05
CA MET A 37 10.04 16.51 -1.91
C MET A 37 9.70 17.01 -3.32
N PRO A 38 10.69 17.58 -4.03
CA PRO A 38 10.52 17.98 -5.43
C PRO A 38 10.08 16.83 -6.34
N GLU A 39 9.45 17.18 -7.46
CA GLU A 39 8.85 16.23 -8.42
C GLU A 39 9.78 15.08 -8.84
N GLU A 40 11.03 15.40 -9.20
CA GLU A 40 12.02 14.40 -9.63
C GLU A 40 12.38 13.42 -8.49
N GLN A 41 12.54 13.93 -7.27
CA GLN A 41 12.84 13.10 -6.11
C GLN A 41 11.65 12.21 -5.75
N ALA A 42 10.43 12.74 -5.83
CA ALA A 42 9.20 11.97 -5.60
C ALA A 42 9.07 10.83 -6.60
N PHE A 43 9.40 11.06 -7.87
CA PHE A 43 9.46 10.00 -8.88
C PHE A 43 10.53 8.94 -8.53
N CYS A 44 11.75 9.35 -8.19
CA CYS A 44 12.82 8.42 -7.81
C CYS A 44 12.44 7.55 -6.60
N VAL A 45 11.85 8.15 -5.56
CA VAL A 45 11.38 7.41 -4.38
C VAL A 45 10.21 6.50 -4.73
N LEU A 46 9.28 6.94 -5.57
CA LEU A 46 8.20 6.08 -6.06
C LEU A 46 8.73 4.84 -6.78
N VAL A 47 9.72 5.00 -7.66
CA VAL A 47 10.37 3.87 -8.33
C VAL A 47 11.03 2.92 -7.32
N LYS A 48 11.73 3.46 -6.32
CA LYS A 48 12.32 2.64 -5.23
C LYS A 48 11.26 1.87 -4.44
N LEU A 49 10.16 2.51 -4.07
CA LEU A 49 9.05 1.85 -3.38
C LEU A 49 8.43 0.73 -4.22
N MET A 50 8.30 0.95 -5.53
CA MET A 50 7.70 -0.02 -6.43
C MET A 50 8.63 -1.21 -6.72
N PHE A 51 9.92 -0.97 -6.97
CA PHE A 51 10.87 -2.01 -7.38
C PHE A 51 11.66 -2.60 -6.21
N ASP A 52 12.30 -1.77 -5.38
CA ASP A 52 13.20 -2.21 -4.32
C ASP A 52 12.43 -2.68 -3.07
N TYR A 53 11.28 -2.06 -2.76
CA TYR A 53 10.40 -2.48 -1.65
C TYR A 53 9.31 -3.47 -2.09
N GLY A 54 9.25 -3.84 -3.36
CA GLY A 54 8.37 -4.89 -3.88
C GLY A 54 6.88 -4.55 -3.94
N LEU A 55 6.50 -3.26 -3.93
CA LEU A 55 5.07 -2.90 -4.04
C LEU A 55 4.47 -3.25 -5.39
N ARG A 56 5.25 -3.17 -6.47
CA ARG A 56 4.76 -3.51 -7.82
C ARG A 56 4.29 -4.96 -7.91
N ASP A 57 4.92 -5.86 -7.16
CA ASP A 57 4.62 -7.29 -7.20
C ASP A 57 3.21 -7.59 -6.67
N LEU A 58 2.63 -6.70 -5.85
CA LEU A 58 1.25 -6.80 -5.39
C LEU A 58 0.22 -6.58 -6.52
N PHE A 59 0.61 -5.91 -7.61
CA PHE A 59 -0.26 -5.60 -8.75
C PHE A 59 -0.12 -6.59 -9.91
N LYS A 60 0.88 -7.47 -9.87
CA LYS A 60 1.17 -8.45 -10.93
C LYS A 60 0.27 -9.67 -10.85
N ASP A 61 0.25 -10.43 -11.96
CA ASP A 61 -0.27 -11.79 -12.02
C ASP A 61 -1.68 -11.95 -11.43
N GLY A 62 -2.58 -11.00 -11.71
CA GLY A 62 -3.94 -11.04 -11.16
C GLY A 62 -4.01 -10.87 -9.64
N PHE A 63 -3.05 -10.15 -9.04
CA PHE A 63 -2.95 -9.85 -7.62
C PHE A 63 -2.58 -11.05 -6.72
N GLU A 64 -1.94 -12.09 -7.26
CA GLU A 64 -1.54 -13.28 -6.49
C GLU A 64 -0.74 -12.94 -5.22
N ASN A 65 0.25 -12.05 -5.31
CA ASN A 65 1.03 -11.64 -4.15
C ASN A 65 0.19 -10.86 -3.14
N LEU A 66 -0.76 -10.02 -3.57
CA LEU A 66 -1.68 -9.35 -2.67
C LEU A 66 -2.54 -10.36 -1.91
N TYR A 67 -3.14 -11.34 -2.61
CA TYR A 67 -3.94 -12.37 -1.96
C TYR A 67 -3.11 -13.21 -0.98
N MET A 68 -1.83 -13.47 -1.30
CA MET A 68 -0.90 -14.10 -0.35
C MET A 68 -0.71 -13.23 0.91
N ARG A 69 -0.54 -11.91 0.77
CA ARG A 69 -0.45 -11.01 1.92
C ARG A 69 -1.75 -10.98 2.72
N LEU A 70 -2.91 -10.95 2.07
CA LEU A 70 -4.21 -10.99 2.76
C LEU A 70 -4.43 -12.31 3.50
N TYR A 71 -3.97 -13.43 2.94
CA TYR A 71 -3.97 -14.72 3.64
C TYR A 71 -3.05 -14.70 4.87
N GLN A 72 -1.86 -14.10 4.77
CA GLN A 72 -0.97 -13.91 5.92
C GLN A 72 -1.64 -13.04 7.01
N LEU A 73 -2.36 -11.99 6.63
CA LEU A 73 -3.13 -11.16 7.56
C LEU A 73 -4.21 -12.00 8.28
N ASN A 74 -4.95 -12.85 7.55
CA ASN A 74 -5.93 -13.75 8.15
C ASN A 74 -5.29 -14.66 9.21
N ARG A 75 -4.13 -15.25 8.91
CA ARG A 75 -3.41 -16.12 9.85
C ARG A 75 -2.98 -15.36 11.12
N LEU A 76 -2.52 -14.11 10.95
CA LEU A 76 -2.16 -13.27 12.08
C LEU A 76 -3.37 -12.85 12.92
N MET A 77 -4.51 -12.55 12.28
CA MET A 77 -5.76 -12.27 12.98
C MET A 77 -6.27 -13.50 13.74
N GLU A 78 -6.19 -14.69 13.16
CA GLU A 78 -6.58 -15.94 13.83
C GLU A 78 -5.73 -16.20 15.08
N GLU A 79 -4.43 -15.90 15.03
CA GLU A 79 -3.51 -16.11 16.14
C GLU A 79 -3.62 -15.03 17.23
N GLN A 80 -3.72 -13.75 16.83
CA GLN A 80 -3.61 -12.62 17.75
C GLN A 80 -4.96 -11.99 18.13
N LEU A 81 -5.97 -12.10 17.27
CA LEU A 81 -7.31 -11.52 17.41
C LEU A 81 -8.42 -12.57 17.15
N PRO A 82 -8.39 -13.74 17.85
CA PRO A 82 -9.23 -14.89 17.50
C PRO A 82 -10.74 -14.60 17.55
N GLU A 83 -11.19 -13.76 18.49
CA GLU A 83 -12.61 -13.38 18.60
C GLU A 83 -13.08 -12.55 17.40
N LEU A 84 -12.26 -11.57 16.97
CA LEU A 84 -12.55 -10.74 15.80
C LEU A 84 -12.50 -11.57 14.51
N TRP A 85 -11.49 -12.43 14.38
CA TRP A 85 -11.36 -13.35 13.25
C TRP A 85 -12.59 -14.24 13.12
N GLN A 86 -13.02 -14.88 14.21
CA GLN A 86 -14.23 -15.71 14.20
C GLN A 86 -15.47 -14.90 13.82
N HIS A 87 -15.60 -13.67 14.34
CA HIS A 87 -16.70 -12.79 13.99
C HIS A 87 -16.72 -12.47 12.47
N PHE A 88 -15.57 -12.22 11.87
CA PHE A 88 -15.47 -11.97 10.43
C PHE A 88 -15.86 -13.22 9.62
N CYS A 89 -15.38 -14.40 10.03
CA CYS A 89 -15.78 -15.68 9.42
C CYS A 89 -17.29 -15.90 9.47
N ASP A 90 -17.91 -15.70 10.64
CA ASP A 90 -19.36 -15.88 10.84
C ASP A 90 -20.20 -14.92 9.99
N ARG A 91 -19.63 -13.75 9.66
CA ARG A 91 -20.28 -12.72 8.84
C ARG A 91 -19.89 -12.76 7.36
N GLY A 92 -19.02 -13.69 6.96
CA GLY A 92 -18.51 -13.77 5.59
C GLY A 92 -17.69 -12.53 5.18
N VAL A 93 -17.05 -11.87 6.13
CA VAL A 93 -16.17 -10.73 5.88
C VAL A 93 -14.78 -11.25 5.56
N GLU A 94 -14.35 -11.05 4.33
CA GLU A 94 -13.03 -11.48 3.87
C GLU A 94 -12.03 -10.31 3.84
N SER A 95 -10.76 -10.59 4.12
CA SER A 95 -9.71 -9.55 4.15
C SER A 95 -9.55 -8.76 2.87
N HIS A 96 -9.88 -9.33 1.71
CA HIS A 96 -9.83 -8.57 0.46
C HIS A 96 -10.87 -7.42 0.41
N MET A 97 -11.97 -7.53 1.16
CA MET A 97 -13.06 -6.54 1.19
C MET A 97 -12.63 -5.23 1.87
N PHE A 98 -11.66 -5.26 2.79
CA PHE A 98 -11.21 -4.08 3.53
C PHE A 98 -9.70 -3.83 3.42
N GLY A 99 -8.88 -4.88 3.38
CA GLY A 99 -7.42 -4.81 3.46
C GLY A 99 -6.72 -4.49 2.15
N SER A 100 -7.36 -4.74 0.99
CA SER A 100 -6.69 -4.58 -0.32
C SER A 100 -6.07 -3.19 -0.52
N GLN A 101 -6.81 -2.12 -0.20
CA GLN A 101 -6.30 -0.75 -0.35
C GLN A 101 -5.22 -0.41 0.68
N TRP A 102 -5.21 -1.06 1.85
CA TRP A 102 -4.18 -0.82 2.87
C TRP A 102 -2.81 -1.21 2.33
N PHE A 103 -2.71 -2.40 1.72
CA PHE A 103 -1.47 -2.91 1.14
C PHE A 103 -1.11 -2.18 -0.17
N LEU A 104 -2.04 -2.08 -1.12
CA LEU A 104 -1.77 -1.52 -2.45
C LEU A 104 -1.39 -0.04 -2.41
N THR A 105 -1.85 0.71 -1.40
CA THR A 105 -1.65 2.15 -1.34
C THR A 105 -0.81 2.60 -0.14
N LEU A 106 -0.24 1.69 0.65
CA LEU A 106 0.41 2.02 1.91
C LEU A 106 -0.48 2.93 2.79
N PHE A 107 -1.78 2.60 2.87
CA PHE A 107 -2.80 3.38 3.58
C PHE A 107 -3.07 4.81 3.06
N THR A 108 -2.37 5.30 2.03
CA THR A 108 -2.47 6.67 1.50
C THR A 108 -3.85 7.02 0.94
N ALA A 109 -4.66 6.04 0.53
CA ALA A 109 -5.96 6.30 -0.11
C ALA A 109 -7.09 6.67 0.86
N LYS A 110 -7.00 6.29 2.15
CA LYS A 110 -8.13 6.38 3.09
C LYS A 110 -7.81 7.04 4.42
N PHE A 111 -6.54 7.10 4.81
CA PHE A 111 -6.15 7.58 6.12
C PHE A 111 -5.64 9.03 6.09
N PRO A 112 -5.72 9.77 7.22
CA PRO A 112 -5.16 11.11 7.32
C PRO A 112 -3.66 11.14 7.01
N LEU A 113 -3.21 12.19 6.32
CA LEU A 113 -1.81 12.30 5.88
C LEU A 113 -0.79 12.22 7.02
N CYS A 114 -1.09 12.82 8.18
CA CYS A 114 -0.21 12.74 9.36
C CYS A 114 0.05 11.29 9.80
N PHE A 115 -0.97 10.43 9.75
CA PHE A 115 -0.84 9.01 10.07
C PHE A 115 -0.06 8.27 9.00
N VAL A 116 -0.36 8.55 7.73
CA VAL A 116 0.32 7.94 6.57
C VAL A 116 1.82 8.23 6.57
N TYR A 117 2.24 9.44 6.96
CA TYR A 117 3.66 9.78 7.00
C TYR A 117 4.43 8.93 8.02
N HIS A 118 3.85 8.67 9.20
CA HIS A 118 4.45 7.73 10.15
C HIS A 118 4.52 6.30 9.61
N ILE A 119 3.51 5.86 8.85
CA ILE A 119 3.57 4.55 8.18
C ILE A 119 4.71 4.52 7.17
N LEU A 120 4.85 5.57 6.34
CA LEU A 120 5.92 5.65 5.34
C LEU A 120 7.32 5.66 5.98
N ASP A 121 7.50 6.38 7.09
CA ASP A 121 8.78 6.40 7.82
C ASP A 121 9.20 4.99 8.27
N VAL A 122 8.27 4.25 8.89
CA VAL A 122 8.53 2.90 9.39
C VAL A 122 8.65 1.91 8.22
N PHE A 123 7.82 2.05 7.18
CA PHE A 123 7.87 1.21 5.98
C PHE A 123 9.20 1.35 5.25
N LEU A 124 9.73 2.57 5.12
CA LEU A 124 11.05 2.79 4.51
C LEU A 124 12.18 2.16 5.34
N LEU A 125 12.00 2.01 6.65
CA LEU A 125 12.98 1.38 7.54
C LEU A 125 12.86 -0.15 7.58
N GLN A 126 11.64 -0.70 7.61
CA GLN A 126 11.37 -2.11 7.92
C GLN A 126 10.74 -2.89 6.76
N GLY A 127 10.19 -2.21 5.76
CA GLY A 127 9.56 -2.81 4.59
C GLY A 127 8.13 -3.31 4.82
N MET A 128 7.75 -4.35 4.08
CA MET A 128 6.37 -4.86 3.99
C MET A 128 5.75 -5.31 5.31
N ASP A 129 6.56 -5.77 6.26
CA ASP A 129 6.10 -6.24 7.57
C ASP A 129 5.39 -5.12 8.35
N THR A 130 5.76 -3.85 8.13
CA THR A 130 5.08 -2.68 8.71
C THR A 130 3.59 -2.67 8.39
N LEU A 131 3.18 -3.10 7.19
CA LEU A 131 1.78 -3.06 6.77
C LEU A 131 0.92 -4.04 7.58
N PHE A 132 1.47 -5.19 7.94
CA PHE A 132 0.80 -6.15 8.82
C PHE A 132 0.67 -5.61 10.24
N GLN A 133 1.73 -5.01 10.78
CA GLN A 133 1.72 -4.43 12.12
C GLN A 133 0.67 -3.32 12.24
N VAL A 134 0.61 -2.43 11.24
CA VAL A 134 -0.39 -1.35 11.20
C VAL A 134 -1.80 -1.92 11.01
N ALA A 135 -1.99 -2.90 10.13
CA ALA A 135 -3.30 -3.52 9.92
C ALA A 135 -3.84 -4.19 11.20
N LEU A 136 -3.00 -4.94 11.91
CA LEU A 136 -3.38 -5.56 13.18
C LEU A 136 -3.68 -4.52 14.26
N ALA A 137 -2.85 -3.48 14.37
CA ALA A 137 -3.07 -2.41 15.34
C ALA A 137 -4.36 -1.62 15.10
N LEU A 138 -4.83 -1.52 13.84
CA LEU A 138 -6.10 -0.90 13.48
C LEU A 138 -7.31 -1.81 13.74
N LEU A 139 -7.11 -3.13 13.76
CA LEU A 139 -8.15 -4.14 13.98
C LEU A 139 -8.35 -4.47 15.46
N MET A 140 -7.34 -4.26 16.30
CA MET A 140 -7.42 -4.32 17.76
C MET A 140 -8.39 -3.28 18.34
#